data_AF-A0A0L0EU61-F1
#
_entry.id   AF-A0A0L0EU61-F1
#
_cell.length_a   1.000
_cell.length_b   1.000
_cell.length_c   1.000
_cell.angle_alpha   90.00
_cell.angle_beta   90.00
_cell.angle_gamma   90.00
#
_symmetry.space_group_name_H-M   'P 1'
#
loop_
_entity.id
_entity.type
_entity.pdbx_description
1 polymer ?
#
loop_
_entity_poly.entity_id
_entity_poly.type
_entity_poly.pdbx_seq_one_letter_code
_entity_poly.pdbx_strand_id
1 'polypeptide(L)'
;IRFRPAAELKAHFESISDKLGVKLMPREGLVNFFGYNRLYDNQFPTNSAAAIDFFKLNTEYYPESYNAWDSLGEAYWYEKEYKLALDAYKKSTQLNPENSNAKEKIKQIKAQLN
;
A
#
# COMPACT_ATOMS: atom_id res chain seq x y z
N ILE A 1 -12.07 7.12 -19.25
CA ILE A 1 -10.97 7.66 -18.40
C ILE A 1 -9.91 6.57 -18.29
N ARG A 2 -8.62 6.86 -18.56
CA ARG A 2 -7.52 5.88 -18.44
C ARG A 2 -7.00 5.87 -17.00
N PHE A 3 -6.86 4.69 -16.43
CA PHE A 3 -6.21 4.51 -15.13
C PHE A 3 -4.70 4.80 -15.24
N ARG A 4 -4.15 5.56 -14.28
CA ARG A 4 -2.73 5.91 -14.23
C ARG A 4 -1.99 5.03 -13.20
N PRO A 5 -0.90 4.32 -13.57
CA PRO A 5 -0.11 3.52 -12.64
C PRO A 5 0.59 4.34 -11.55
N ALA A 6 1.00 3.69 -10.46
CA ALA A 6 1.75 4.33 -9.38
C ALA A 6 3.07 4.96 -9.86
N ALA A 7 3.73 4.35 -10.85
CA ALA A 7 4.93 4.89 -11.47
C ALA A 7 4.70 6.25 -12.16
N GLU A 8 3.53 6.46 -12.78
CA GLU A 8 3.20 7.78 -13.37
C GLU A 8 2.99 8.83 -12.28
N LEU A 9 2.38 8.46 -11.15
CA LEU A 9 2.22 9.35 -10.00
C LEU A 9 3.60 9.74 -9.43
N LYS A 10 4.48 8.76 -9.22
CA LYS A 10 5.87 8.99 -8.77
C LYS A 10 6.61 9.94 -9.69
N ALA A 11 6.66 9.62 -10.99
CA ALA A 11 7.34 10.42 -12.00
C ALA A 11 6.79 11.86 -12.10
N HIS A 12 5.48 12.04 -11.88
CA HIS A 12 4.88 13.37 -11.86
C HIS A 12 5.42 14.23 -10.71
N PHE A 13 5.48 13.68 -9.49
CA PHE A 13 6.01 14.39 -8.32
C PHE A 13 7.52 14.63 -8.42
N GLU A 14 8.28 13.67 -8.95
CA GLU A 14 9.72 13.83 -9.21
C GLU A 14 9.98 14.95 -10.22
N SER A 15 9.25 14.97 -11.35
CA SER A 15 9.42 16.03 -12.36
C SER A 15 9.12 17.43 -11.83
N ILE A 16 8.09 17.58 -11.00
CA ILE A 16 7.80 18.88 -10.37
C ILE A 16 8.87 19.24 -9.34
N SER A 17 9.36 18.26 -8.58
CA SER A 17 10.44 18.46 -7.61
C SER A 17 11.69 19.01 -8.28
N ASP A 18 12.11 18.41 -9.40
CA ASP A 18 13.28 18.83 -10.17
C ASP A 18 13.11 20.25 -10.73
N LYS A 19 11.93 20.58 -11.27
CA LYS A 19 11.64 21.90 -11.83
C LYS A 19 11.65 23.02 -10.79
N LEU A 20 11.22 22.71 -9.56
CA LEU A 20 11.10 23.68 -8.49
C LEU A 20 12.32 23.67 -7.54
N GLY A 21 13.21 22.70 -7.67
CA GLY A 21 14.36 22.54 -6.77
C GLY A 21 13.97 22.17 -5.34
N VAL A 22 12.78 21.61 -5.12
CA VAL A 22 12.26 21.22 -3.80
C VAL A 22 11.76 19.79 -3.83
N LYS A 23 11.97 19.02 -2.77
CA LYS A 23 11.45 17.66 -2.69
C LYS A 23 9.95 17.68 -2.41
N LEU A 24 9.14 17.30 -3.40
CA LEU A 24 7.71 17.06 -3.25
C LEU A 24 7.44 15.56 -3.26
N MET A 25 6.44 15.15 -2.47
CA MET A 25 5.96 13.77 -2.45
C MET A 25 4.43 13.74 -2.40
N PRO A 26 3.79 12.72 -2.99
CA PRO A 26 2.35 12.58 -2.91
C PRO A 26 1.92 12.37 -1.46
N ARG A 27 0.79 12.96 -1.05
CA ARG A 27 0.26 12.76 0.30
C ARG A 27 -0.09 11.29 0.53
N GLU A 28 0.20 10.76 1.72
CA GLU A 28 -0.10 9.36 2.10
C GLU A 28 -1.52 8.96 1.71
N GLY A 29 -2.52 9.76 2.13
CA GLY A 29 -3.92 9.48 1.84
C GLY A 29 -4.27 9.46 0.34
N LEU A 30 -3.56 10.24 -0.50
CA LEU A 30 -3.76 10.22 -1.95
C LEU A 30 -3.25 8.91 -2.54
N VAL A 31 -2.05 8.47 -2.15
CA VAL A 31 -1.48 7.20 -2.60
C VAL A 31 -2.35 6.03 -2.13
N ASN A 32 -2.79 6.08 -0.86
CA ASN A 32 -3.66 5.08 -0.26
C ASN A 32 -5.01 4.97 -0.98
N PHE A 33 -5.62 6.12 -1.32
CA PHE A 33 -6.86 6.18 -2.08
C PHE A 33 -6.75 5.47 -3.43
N PHE A 34 -5.67 5.69 -4.18
CA PHE A 34 -5.46 4.99 -5.45
C PHE A 34 -5.24 3.49 -5.26
N GLY A 35 -4.52 3.06 -4.22
CA GLY A 35 -4.38 1.65 -3.88
C GLY A 35 -5.72 0.98 -3.59
N TYR A 36 -6.55 1.60 -2.75
CA TYR A 36 -7.88 1.05 -2.43
C TYR A 36 -8.85 1.08 -3.61
N ASN A 37 -8.78 2.09 -4.48
CA ASN A 37 -9.54 2.07 -5.74
C ASN A 37 -9.09 0.93 -6.68
N ARG A 38 -7.91 0.35 -6.50
CA ARG A 38 -7.53 -0.85 -7.24
C ARG A 38 -8.02 -2.14 -6.60
N LEU A 39 -8.19 -2.16 -5.27
CA LEU A 39 -8.74 -3.31 -4.56
C LEU A 39 -10.28 -3.40 -4.67
N TYR A 40 -10.97 -2.28 -4.47
CA TYR A 40 -12.41 -2.28 -4.13
C TYR A 40 -13.29 -1.38 -4.99
N ASP A 41 -12.74 -0.68 -5.99
CA ASP A 41 -13.56 0.22 -6.80
C ASP A 41 -14.63 -0.53 -7.60
N ASN A 42 -15.83 0.03 -7.66
CA ASN A 42 -16.95 -0.56 -8.38
C ASN A 42 -16.92 -0.27 -9.89
N GLN A 43 -16.12 0.68 -10.34
CA GLN A 43 -16.02 1.11 -11.74
C GLN A 43 -14.96 0.31 -12.51
N PHE A 44 -13.96 -0.24 -11.82
CA PHE A 44 -12.91 -1.06 -12.41
C PHE A 44 -12.82 -2.43 -11.73
N PRO A 45 -12.48 -3.49 -12.48
CA PRO A 45 -12.18 -4.79 -11.87
C PRO A 45 -11.05 -4.65 -10.84
N THR A 46 -11.18 -5.39 -9.74
CA THR A 46 -10.13 -5.58 -8.75
C THR A 46 -8.81 -5.95 -9.45
N ASN A 47 -7.75 -5.26 -9.08
CA ASN A 47 -6.39 -5.54 -9.54
C ASN A 47 -5.44 -5.27 -8.38
N SER A 48 -5.27 -6.30 -7.56
CA SER A 48 -4.46 -6.21 -6.35
C SER A 48 -2.96 -6.08 -6.68
N ALA A 49 -2.48 -6.54 -7.83
CA ALA A 49 -1.14 -6.22 -8.34
C ALA A 49 -0.92 -4.69 -8.51
N ALA A 50 -1.85 -3.98 -9.16
CA ALA A 50 -1.79 -2.54 -9.27
C ALA A 50 -1.93 -1.85 -7.90
N ALA A 51 -2.76 -2.40 -6.99
CA ALA A 51 -2.89 -1.88 -5.64
C ALA A 51 -1.57 -2.00 -4.86
N ILE A 52 -0.86 -3.13 -4.98
CA ILE A 52 0.45 -3.37 -4.38
C ILE A 52 1.44 -2.29 -4.82
N ASP A 53 1.45 -1.88 -6.08
CA ASP A 53 2.36 -0.83 -6.55
C ASP A 53 2.10 0.52 -5.85
N PHE A 54 0.84 0.89 -5.65
CA PHE A 54 0.50 2.10 -4.88
C PHE A 54 0.89 1.96 -3.41
N PHE A 55 0.59 0.83 -2.77
CA PHE A 55 0.91 0.67 -1.35
C PHE A 55 2.42 0.55 -1.10
N LYS A 56 3.19 -0.06 -2.02
CA LYS A 56 4.67 -0.02 -1.99
C LYS A 56 5.19 1.41 -2.11
N LEU A 57 4.63 2.19 -3.02
CA LEU A 57 4.99 3.61 -3.13
C LEU A 57 4.65 4.36 -1.83
N ASN A 58 3.55 4.00 -1.18
CA ASN A 58 3.15 4.60 0.08
C ASN A 58 4.15 4.25 1.21
N THR A 59 4.60 3.00 1.31
CA THR A 59 5.62 2.60 2.31
C THR A 59 7.00 3.17 2.00
N GLU A 60 7.32 3.46 0.74
CA GLU A 60 8.56 4.16 0.34
C GLU A 60 8.56 5.60 0.88
N TYR A 61 7.46 6.34 0.72
CA TYR A 61 7.36 7.73 1.19
C TYR A 61 7.01 7.86 2.68
N TYR A 62 6.33 6.88 3.25
CA TYR A 62 5.82 6.89 4.62
C TYR A 62 6.21 5.60 5.38
N PRO A 63 7.51 5.31 5.55
CA PRO A 63 7.98 4.06 6.15
C PRO A 63 7.62 3.90 7.63
N GLU A 64 7.24 4.98 8.31
CA GLU A 64 6.80 4.98 9.72
C GLU A 64 5.27 4.96 9.87
N SER A 65 4.51 4.97 8.76
CA SER A 65 3.04 4.86 8.82
C SER A 65 2.63 3.40 8.96
N TYR A 66 2.11 3.04 10.15
CA TYR A 66 1.52 1.72 10.35
C TYR A 66 0.38 1.43 9.36
N ASN A 67 -0.37 2.47 8.95
CA ASN A 67 -1.45 2.39 7.99
C ASN A 67 -0.94 2.04 6.58
N ALA A 68 0.15 2.67 6.12
CA ALA A 68 0.75 2.32 4.83
C ALA A 68 1.19 0.85 4.76
N TRP A 69 1.75 0.32 5.85
CA TRP A 69 2.12 -1.09 5.95
C TRP A 69 0.92 -2.03 6.08
N ASP A 70 -0.15 -1.61 6.76
CA ASP A 70 -1.39 -2.37 6.87
C ASP A 70 -2.05 -2.56 5.49
N SER A 71 -2.20 -1.47 4.73
CA SER A 71 -2.77 -1.49 3.38
C SER A 71 -1.92 -2.30 2.39
N LEU A 72 -0.58 -2.25 2.52
CA LEU A 72 0.29 -3.13 1.72
C LEU A 72 0.07 -4.61 2.06
N GLY A 73 -0.06 -4.94 3.35
CA GLY A 73 -0.36 -6.30 3.80
C GLY A 73 -1.69 -6.82 3.25
N GLU A 74 -2.70 -5.95 3.20
CA GLU A 74 -4.01 -6.25 2.66
C GLU A 74 -3.96 -6.59 1.17
N ALA A 75 -3.26 -5.78 0.37
CA ALA A 75 -3.14 -6.06 -1.05
C ALA A 75 -2.39 -7.37 -1.36
N TYR A 76 -1.32 -7.66 -0.61
CA TYR A 76 -0.64 -8.96 -0.72
C TYR A 76 -1.52 -10.13 -0.30
N TRP A 77 -2.36 -9.96 0.72
CA TRP A 77 -3.33 -10.98 1.12
C TRP A 77 -4.32 -11.29 -0.01
N TYR A 78 -4.80 -10.27 -0.72
CA TYR A 78 -5.69 -10.45 -1.88
C TYR A 78 -5.00 -11.19 -3.05
N GLU A 79 -3.74 -10.90 -3.32
CA GLU A 79 -2.92 -11.66 -4.29
C GLU A 79 -2.49 -13.06 -3.78
N LYS A 80 -2.88 -13.44 -2.55
CA LYS A 80 -2.48 -14.70 -1.89
C LYS A 80 -0.97 -14.83 -1.66
N GLU A 81 -0.26 -13.71 -1.67
CA GLU A 81 1.16 -13.61 -1.34
C GLU A 81 1.34 -13.57 0.20
N TYR A 82 0.90 -14.64 0.86
CA TYR A 82 0.72 -14.67 2.32
C TYR A 82 2.00 -14.38 3.11
N LYS A 83 3.17 -14.77 2.61
CA LYS A 83 4.45 -14.45 3.25
C LYS A 83 4.73 -12.95 3.24
N LEU A 84 4.53 -12.29 2.09
CA LEU A 84 4.71 -10.85 1.96
C LEU A 84 3.65 -10.08 2.76
N ALA A 85 2.41 -10.56 2.77
CA ALA A 85 1.34 -10.01 3.59
C ALA A 85 1.72 -10.05 5.08
N LEU A 86 2.25 -11.19 5.54
CA LEU A 86 2.66 -11.39 6.94
C LEU A 86 3.75 -10.39 7.35
N ASP A 87 4.74 -10.18 6.49
CA ASP A 87 5.84 -9.27 6.78
C ASP A 87 5.38 -7.81 6.85
N ALA A 88 4.49 -7.40 5.94
CA ALA A 88 3.89 -6.07 5.95
C ALA A 88 3.02 -5.84 7.20
N TYR A 89 2.14 -6.78 7.56
CA TYR A 89 1.32 -6.66 8.77
C TYR A 89 2.17 -6.67 10.05
N LYS A 90 3.23 -7.49 10.12
CA LYS A 90 4.18 -7.46 11.25
C LYS A 90 4.79 -6.07 11.39
N LYS A 91 5.25 -5.47 10.28
CA LYS A 91 5.80 -4.11 10.29
C LYS A 91 4.76 -3.08 10.77
N SER A 92 3.51 -3.20 10.33
CA SER A 92 2.40 -2.37 10.83
C SER A 92 2.23 -2.51 12.35
N THR A 93 2.20 -3.72 12.89
CA THR A 93 2.09 -3.94 14.35
C THR A 93 3.31 -3.50 15.16
N GLN A 94 4.50 -3.47 14.55
CA GLN A 94 5.71 -2.94 15.19
C GLN A 94 5.62 -1.41 15.35
N LEU A 95 5.06 -0.72 14.34
CA LEU A 95 4.88 0.73 14.35
C LEU A 95 3.68 1.16 15.21
N ASN A 96 2.60 0.38 15.19
CA ASN A 96 1.43 0.57 16.02
C ASN A 96 0.99 -0.77 16.63
N PRO A 97 1.40 -1.07 17.87
CA PRO A 97 0.97 -2.25 18.58
C PRO A 97 -0.54 -2.36 18.77
N GLU A 98 -1.32 -1.30 18.61
CA GLU A 98 -2.79 -1.32 18.76
C GLU A 98 -3.55 -1.57 17.45
N ASN A 99 -2.85 -1.81 16.33
CA ASN A 99 -3.50 -2.15 15.06
C ASN A 99 -4.14 -3.56 15.13
N SER A 100 -5.42 -3.61 15.51
CA SER A 100 -6.19 -4.85 15.65
C SER A 100 -6.40 -5.58 14.32
N ASN A 101 -6.58 -4.85 13.21
CA ASN A 101 -6.72 -5.43 11.87
C ASN A 101 -5.48 -6.24 11.49
N ALA A 102 -4.29 -5.64 11.61
CA ALA A 102 -3.03 -6.33 11.32
C ALA A 102 -2.83 -7.56 12.22
N LYS A 103 -3.13 -7.47 13.53
CA LYS A 103 -3.06 -8.61 14.45
C LYS A 103 -3.95 -9.77 13.99
N GLU A 104 -5.18 -9.46 13.61
CA GLU A 104 -6.14 -10.46 13.14
C GLU A 104 -5.65 -11.14 11.84
N LYS A 105 -5.20 -10.34 10.87
CA LYS A 105 -4.67 -10.83 9.60
C LYS A 105 -3.42 -11.69 9.79
N ILE A 106 -2.51 -11.33 10.68
CA ILE A 106 -1.35 -12.18 11.04
C ILE A 106 -1.81 -13.56 11.54
N LYS A 107 -2.85 -13.62 12.38
CA LYS A 107 -3.40 -14.89 12.88
C LYS A 107 -4.00 -15.72 11.75
N GLN A 108 -4.78 -15.09 10.86
CA GLN A 108 -5.38 -15.74 9.69
C GLN A 108 -4.30 -16.31 8.75
N ILE A 109 -3.26 -15.52 8.44
CA ILE A 109 -2.13 -15.96 7.60
C ILE A 109 -1.41 -17.17 8.21
N LYS A 110 -1.09 -17.11 9.51
CA LYS A 110 -0.40 -18.22 10.17
C LYS A 110 -1.21 -19.51 10.13
N ALA A 111 -2.53 -19.43 10.23
CA ALA A 111 -3.40 -20.60 10.08
C ALA A 111 -3.38 -21.18 8.67
N GLN A 112 -3.21 -20.33 7.64
CA GLN A 112 -3.20 -20.73 6.23
C GLN A 112 -1.87 -21.29 5.73
N LEU A 113 -0.78 -21.00 6.45
CA LEU A 113 0.57 -21.48 6.14
C LEU A 113 0.95 -22.78 6.89
N ASN A 114 0.10 -23.22 7.83
CA ASN A 114 0.23 -24.49 8.53
C ASN A 114 -0.50 -25.60 7.78
#